data_AF-A0A0Q5XQ74-F1
#
_entry.id   AF-A0A0Q5XQ74-F1
#
_cell.length_a   1.000
_cell.length_b   1.000
_cell.length_c   1.000
_cell.angle_alpha   90.00
_cell.angle_beta   90.00
_cell.angle_gamma   90.00
#
_symmetry.space_group_name_H-M   'P 1'
#
loop_
_entity.id
_entity.type
_entity.pdbx_description
1 polymer ?
#
loop_
_entity_poly.entity_id
_entity_poly.type
_entity_poly.pdbx_seq_one_letter_code
_entity_poly.pdbx_strand_id
1 'polypeptide(L)'
;MTACQMIPFPLASRVGKVRRCAEVLQKTASRESREAYWKRTCRQLREKLEDAGIADAAINDQIRRFRQAVQQEFIRRDYAVMHAGQQPDGAA
;
A
#
# COMPACT_ATOMS: atom_id res chain seq x y z
N MET A 1 24.68 -12.31 26.59
CA MET A 1 24.17 -11.03 26.04
C MET A 1 22.87 -11.35 25.32
N THR A 2 21.74 -10.81 25.77
CA THR A 2 20.46 -11.06 25.12
C THR A 2 20.39 -10.21 23.86
N ALA A 3 20.26 -10.83 22.69
CA ALA A 3 20.15 -10.10 21.43
C ALA A 3 18.86 -9.25 21.43
N CYS A 4 18.97 -7.97 21.10
CA CYS A 4 17.80 -7.10 20.97
C CYS A 4 17.09 -7.43 19.64
N GLN A 5 15.82 -7.82 19.69
CA GLN A 5 15.03 -8.15 18.51
C GLN A 5 14.28 -6.91 18.02
N MET A 6 14.55 -6.48 16.79
CA MET A 6 13.77 -5.40 16.15
C MET A 6 12.47 -5.96 15.55
N ILE A 7 11.34 -5.32 15.89
CA ILE A 7 10.01 -5.67 15.40
C ILE A 7 9.42 -4.44 14.70
N PRO A 8 9.48 -4.37 13.36
CA PRO A 8 8.98 -3.22 12.63
C PRO A 8 7.45 -3.21 12.63
N PHE A 9 6.85 -2.02 12.73
CA PHE A 9 5.40 -1.90 12.60
C PHE A 9 4.94 -2.43 11.23
N PRO A 10 3.94 -3.34 11.17
CA PRO A 10 3.58 -4.06 9.95
C PRO A 10 3.23 -3.13 8.80
N LEU A 11 3.76 -3.41 7.60
CA LEU A 11 3.56 -2.55 6.43
C LEU A 11 2.09 -2.44 6.03
N ALA A 12 1.35 -3.54 6.09
CA ALA A 12 -0.09 -3.58 5.77
C ALA A 12 -0.94 -2.74 6.73
N SER A 13 -0.50 -2.58 7.98
CA SER A 13 -1.19 -1.78 9.00
C SER A 13 -0.89 -0.28 8.88
N ARG A 14 0.01 0.15 7.98
CA ARG A 14 0.31 1.56 7.71
C ARG A 14 -0.77 2.20 6.83
N VAL A 15 -1.98 2.33 7.37
CA VAL A 15 -3.19 2.73 6.63
C VAL A 15 -3.00 3.99 5.78
N GLY A 16 -2.34 5.03 6.32
CA GLY A 16 -2.07 6.25 5.55
C GLY A 16 -1.22 6.01 4.31
N LYS A 17 -0.19 5.16 4.41
CA LYS A 17 0.67 4.79 3.27
C LYS A 17 -0.09 3.96 2.25
N VAL A 18 -0.90 3.00 2.71
CA VAL A 18 -1.76 2.16 1.86
C VAL A 18 -2.72 3.02 1.04
N ARG A 19 -3.47 3.92 1.71
CA ARG A 19 -4.40 4.85 1.07
C ARG A 19 -3.73 5.76 0.06
N ARG A 20 -2.58 6.34 0.43
CA ARG A 20 -1.82 7.22 -0.47
C ARG A 20 -1.32 6.49 -1.71
N CYS A 21 -0.82 5.27 -1.56
CA CYS A 21 -0.38 4.47 -2.71
C CYS A 21 -1.56 4.15 -3.63
N ALA A 22 -2.70 3.69 -3.10
CA ALA A 22 -3.90 3.43 -3.89
C ALA A 22 -4.36 4.69 -4.66
N GLU A 23 -4.38 5.85 -4.00
CA GLU A 23 -4.71 7.14 -4.63
C GLU A 23 -3.77 7.48 -5.80
N VAL A 24 -2.46 7.37 -5.60
CA VAL A 24 -1.47 7.69 -6.65
C VAL A 24 -1.62 6.73 -7.82
N LEU A 25 -1.82 5.43 -7.55
CA LEU A 25 -2.04 4.44 -8.59
C LEU A 25 -3.30 4.73 -9.42
N GLN A 26 -4.39 5.18 -8.79
CA GLN A 26 -5.63 5.56 -9.49
C GLN A 26 -5.47 6.83 -10.33
N LYS A 27 -4.82 7.87 -9.79
CA LYS A 27 -4.64 9.16 -10.47
C LYS A 27 -3.65 9.09 -11.64
N THR A 28 -2.74 8.12 -11.63
CA THR A 28 -1.73 7.98 -12.68
C THR A 28 -2.34 7.35 -13.92
N ALA A 29 -2.45 8.11 -15.00
CA ALA A 29 -3.06 7.66 -16.25
C ALA A 29 -2.20 6.62 -16.98
N SER A 30 -0.90 6.87 -17.13
CA SER A 30 0.01 5.96 -17.83
C SER A 30 0.31 4.70 -17.00
N ARG A 31 0.12 3.53 -17.62
CA ARG A 31 0.47 2.23 -17.05
C ARG A 31 1.95 2.17 -16.65
N GLU A 32 2.83 2.65 -17.51
CA GLU A 32 4.28 2.58 -17.28
C GLU A 32 4.68 3.40 -16.04
N SER A 33 4.14 4.62 -15.91
CA SER A 33 4.37 5.47 -14.74
C SER A 33 3.83 4.83 -13.45
N ARG A 34 2.68 4.15 -13.53
CA ARG A 34 2.08 3.41 -12.42
C ARG A 34 2.98 2.24 -11.97
N GLU A 35 3.46 1.44 -12.92
CA GLU A 35 4.37 0.32 -12.67
C GLU A 35 5.71 0.80 -12.10
N ALA A 36 6.28 1.89 -12.64
CA ALA A 36 7.52 2.47 -12.15
C ALA A 36 7.39 3.00 -10.70
N TYR A 37 6.31 3.74 -10.41
CA TYR A 37 6.00 4.20 -9.05
C TYR A 37 5.86 3.03 -8.08
N TRP A 38 5.16 1.96 -8.50
CA TRP A 38 4.92 0.79 -7.67
C TRP A 38 6.19 0.01 -7.35
N LYS A 39 7.02 -0.25 -8.37
CA LYS A 39 8.33 -0.88 -8.22
C LYS A 39 9.22 -0.08 -7.27
N ARG A 40 9.31 1.24 -7.47
CA ARG A 40 10.08 2.14 -6.61
C ARG A 40 9.59 2.10 -5.16
N THR A 41 8.27 2.14 -4.95
CA THR A 41 7.69 2.13 -3.60
C THR A 41 7.98 0.83 -2.87
N CYS A 42 7.80 -0.32 -3.52
CA CYS A 42 8.11 -1.62 -2.91
C CYS A 42 9.61 -1.76 -2.61
N ARG A 43 10.47 -1.31 -3.52
CA ARG A 43 11.93 -1.31 -3.34
C ARG A 43 12.34 -0.49 -2.11
N GLN A 44 11.84 0.74 -1.98
CA GLN A 44 12.15 1.60 -0.84
C GLN A 44 11.67 1.03 0.50
N LEU A 45 10.53 0.33 0.52
CA LEU A 45 10.04 -0.32 1.74
C LEU A 45 10.90 -1.53 2.13
N ARG A 46 11.38 -2.26 1.13
CA ARG A 46 12.31 -3.37 1.31
C ARG A 46 13.65 -2.88 1.87
N GLU A 47 14.26 -1.88 1.23
CA GLU A 47 15.53 -1.27 1.68
C GLU A 47 15.44 -0.84 3.16
N LYS A 48 14.34 -0.20 3.56
CA LYS A 48 14.13 0.19 4.97
C LYS A 48 14.03 -0.98 5.96
N LEU A 49 13.54 -2.14 5.53
CA LEU A 49 13.47 -3.32 6.38
C LEU A 49 14.81 -4.07 6.40
N GLU A 50 15.54 -4.05 5.27
CA GLU A 50 16.91 -4.56 5.19
C GLU A 50 17.85 -3.76 6.11
N ASP A 51 17.76 -2.42 6.08
CA ASP A 51 18.49 -1.52 6.97
C ASP A 51 18.15 -1.74 8.46
N ALA A 52 16.93 -2.22 8.74
CA ALA A 52 16.47 -2.58 10.07
C ALA A 52 16.87 -4.03 10.47
N GLY A 53 17.70 -4.71 9.68
CA GLY A 53 18.19 -6.06 9.99
C GLY A 53 17.12 -7.15 9.94
N ILE A 54 16.01 -6.92 9.22
CA ILE A 54 14.92 -7.89 9.11
C ILE A 54 15.28 -8.98 8.10
N ALA A 55 15.01 -10.24 8.45
CA ALA A 55 15.28 -11.38 7.58
C ALA A 55 14.47 -11.31 6.26
N ASP A 56 15.09 -11.69 5.15
CA ASP A 56 14.52 -11.61 3.80
C ASP A 56 13.12 -12.24 3.69
N ALA A 57 12.92 -13.43 4.28
CA ALA A 57 11.63 -14.11 4.28
C ALA A 57 10.52 -13.27 4.94
N ALA A 58 10.84 -12.59 6.05
CA ALA A 58 9.92 -11.70 6.73
C ALA A 58 9.66 -10.42 5.91
N ILE A 59 10.68 -9.89 5.24
CA ILE A 59 10.53 -8.76 4.31
C ILE A 59 9.58 -9.11 3.17
N ASN A 60 9.75 -10.28 2.55
CA ASN A 60 8.90 -10.74 1.46
C ASN A 60 7.44 -10.89 1.89
N ASP A 61 7.18 -11.45 3.08
CA ASP A 61 5.83 -11.53 3.64
C ASP A 61 5.23 -10.14 3.93
N GLN A 62 6.01 -9.24 4.55
CA GLN A 62 5.58 -7.86 4.82
C GLN A 62 5.22 -7.11 3.53
N ILE A 63 6.06 -7.22 2.50
CA ILE A 63 5.80 -6.61 1.20
C ILE A 63 4.57 -7.24 0.56
N ARG A 64 4.42 -8.57 0.55
CA ARG A 64 3.24 -9.25 0.00
C ARG A 64 1.95 -8.74 0.65
N ARG A 65 1.89 -8.68 1.98
CA ARG A 65 0.73 -8.18 2.72
C ARG A 65 0.45 -6.70 2.42
N PHE A 66 1.49 -5.88 2.31
CA PHE A 66 1.35 -4.48 1.91
C PHE A 66 0.73 -4.35 0.52
N ARG A 67 1.19 -5.15 -0.45
CA ARG A 67 0.62 -5.16 -1.81
C ARG A 67 -0.86 -5.53 -1.80
N GLN A 68 -1.24 -6.56 -1.04
CA GLN A 68 -2.64 -6.97 -0.88
C GLN A 68 -3.49 -5.86 -0.26
N ALA A 69 -3.00 -5.20 0.80
CA ALA A 69 -3.72 -4.08 1.42
C ALA A 69 -3.93 -2.90 0.45
N VAL A 70 -2.92 -2.57 -0.36
CA VAL A 70 -3.06 -1.53 -1.40
C VAL A 70 -4.05 -1.92 -2.47
N GLN A 71 -4.06 -3.19 -2.90
CA GLN A 71 -5.03 -3.68 -3.88
C GLN A 71 -6.46 -3.62 -3.34
N GLN A 72 -6.68 -4.02 -2.08
CA GLN A 72 -7.99 -3.93 -1.44
C GLN A 72 -8.48 -2.48 -1.33
N GLU A 73 -7.60 -1.56 -0.91
CA GLU A 73 -7.96 -0.14 -0.86
C GLU A 73 -8.19 0.46 -2.25
N PHE A 74 -7.45 0.02 -3.28
CA PHE A 74 -7.69 0.41 -4.66
C PHE A 74 -9.11 0.03 -5.11
N ILE A 75 -9.51 -1.22 -4.87
CA ILE A 75 -10.87 -1.71 -5.18
C ILE A 75 -11.93 -0.93 -4.38
N ARG A 76 -11.70 -0.73 -3.08
CA ARG A 76 -12.62 0.03 -2.20
C ARG A 76 -12.86 1.45 -2.72
N ARG A 77 -11.81 2.11 -3.18
CA ARG A 77 -11.87 3.48 -3.72
C ARG A 77 -12.55 3.52 -5.07
N ASP A 78 -12.29 2.55 -5.94
CA ASP A 78 -12.94 2.42 -7.25
C ASP A 78 -14.46 2.27 -7.09
N TYR A 79 -14.89 1.38 -6.18
CA TYR A 79 -16.29 1.22 -5.80
C TYR A 79 -16.91 2.52 -5.26
N ALA A 80 -16.23 3.20 -4.33
CA ALA A 80 -16.71 4.47 -3.79
C ALA A 80 -16.90 5.55 -4.87
N VAL A 81 -16.02 5.61 -5.88
CA VAL A 81 -16.16 6.57 -7.00
C VAL A 81 -17.38 6.23 -7.87
N MET A 82 -17.61 4.95 -8.18
CA MET A 82 -18.78 4.52 -8.95
C MET A 82 -20.10 4.86 -8.25
N HIS A 83 -20.18 4.65 -6.94
CA HIS A 83 -21.41 4.89 -6.16
C HIS A 83 -21.61 6.35 -5.73
N ALA A 84 -20.56 7.17 -5.70
CA ALA A 84 -20.69 8.60 -5.43
C ALA A 84 -21.54 9.34 -6.50
N GLY A 85 -21.59 8.83 -7.73
CA GLY A 85 -22.44 9.37 -8.80
C GLY A 85 -23.91 8.92 -8.75
N GLN A 86 -24.28 8.02 -7.84
CA GLN A 86 -25.59 7.37 -7.80
C GLN A 86 -26.43 7.74 -6.57
N GLN A 87 -26.03 8.79 -5.86
CA GLN A 87 -26.77 9.32 -4.72
C GLN A 87 -28.10 9.90 -5.25
N PRO A 88 -29.27 9.36 -4.85
CA PRO A 88 -30.54 9.97 -5.24
C PRO A 88 -30.58 11.37 -4.62
N ASP A 89 -30.85 12.36 -5.45
CA ASP A 89 -31.03 13.75 -5.03
C ASP A 89 -32.15 13.75 -3.98
N GLY A 90 -31.78 13.88 -2.71
CA GLY A 90 -32.69 13.83 -1.58
C GLY A 90 -33.49 15.13 -1.52
N ALA A 91 -34.43 15.30 -2.44
CA ALA A 91 -35.44 16.34 -2.39
C ALA A 91 -36.51 15.91 -1.39
N ALA A 92 -36.49 16.54 -0.21
CA ALA A 92 -37.57 16.54 0.78
C ALA A 92 -38.38 17.83 0.66
#